data_AF-A0A5C3PYM9-F1
#
_entry.id   AF-A0A5C3PYM9-F1
#
_cell.length_a   1.000
_cell.length_b   1.000
_cell.length_c   1.000
_cell.angle_alpha   90.00
_cell.angle_beta   90.00
_cell.angle_gamma   90.00
#
_symmetry.space_group_name_H-M   'P 1'
#
loop_
_entity.id
_entity.type
_entity.pdbx_description
1 polymer ?
#
loop_
_entity_poly.entity_id
_entity_poly.type
_entity_poly.pdbx_seq_one_letter_code
_entity_poly.pdbx_strand_id
1 'polypeptide(L)'
;PQFETMFYGILEFGTIGTLNATFGTRVNFPVKGLNLTDTSGNLVATLANPTADTGVIDNTGIFFPQAHPVIRWEVDQKLAYLALNGVGMTWVLTMTHPMYSHLETDSETYSSLNGRFIVANI
;
A
#
# COMPACT_ATOMS: atom_id res chain seq x y z
N PRO A 1 -21.57 3.48 3.74
CA PRO A 1 -20.45 3.86 4.64
C PRO A 1 -19.92 5.23 4.20
N GLN A 2 -19.42 6.05 5.12
CA GLN A 2 -18.75 7.32 4.79
C GLN A 2 -17.26 7.15 5.05
N PHE A 3 -16.43 7.56 4.08
CA PHE A 3 -14.98 7.51 4.17
C PHE A 3 -14.44 8.94 4.11
N GLU A 4 -13.36 9.18 4.86
CA GLU A 4 -12.59 10.42 4.78
C GLU A 4 -11.17 10.10 4.29
N THR A 5 -10.61 11.01 3.50
CA THR A 5 -9.21 10.91 3.08
C THR A 5 -8.33 11.33 4.25
N MET A 6 -7.45 10.43 4.71
CA MET A 6 -6.48 10.77 5.76
C MET A 6 -5.14 11.19 5.17
N PHE A 7 -4.66 10.42 4.17
CA PHE A 7 -3.35 10.59 3.59
C PHE A 7 -3.39 10.38 2.08
N TYR A 8 -2.43 10.98 1.39
CA TYR A 8 -2.07 10.65 0.02
C TYR A 8 -0.58 10.36 -0.04
N GLY A 9 -0.12 9.68 -1.09
CA GLY A 9 1.30 9.39 -1.22
C GLY A 9 1.74 9.02 -2.61
N ILE A 10 3.06 9.07 -2.79
CA ILE A 10 3.73 8.69 -4.03
C ILE A 10 4.55 7.44 -3.75
N LEU A 11 4.31 6.38 -4.53
CA LEU A 11 5.09 5.15 -4.52
C LEU A 11 6.17 5.22 -5.59
N GLU A 12 7.38 4.83 -5.22
CA GLU A 12 8.47 4.66 -6.15
C GLU A 12 8.74 3.17 -6.38
N PHE A 13 8.55 2.73 -7.62
CA PHE A 13 8.75 1.34 -7.99
C PHE A 13 10.14 1.07 -8.57
N GLY A 14 10.67 -0.09 -8.24
CA GLY A 14 11.84 -0.67 -8.88
C GLY A 14 11.52 -1.40 -10.17
N THR A 15 12.53 -2.07 -10.72
CA THR A 15 12.34 -2.99 -11.85
C THR A 15 11.43 -4.14 -11.43
N ILE A 16 10.37 -4.34 -12.20
CA ILE A 16 9.34 -5.35 -11.95
C ILE A 16 9.88 -6.75 -12.28
N GLY A 17 9.73 -7.67 -11.34
CA GLY A 17 9.96 -9.10 -11.56
C GLY A 17 8.65 -9.83 -11.84
N THR A 18 8.69 -10.89 -12.65
CA THR A 18 7.51 -11.73 -12.93
C THR A 18 7.87 -13.21 -12.89
N LEU A 19 6.89 -14.03 -12.51
CA LEU A 19 6.97 -15.48 -12.54
C LEU A 19 5.62 -16.05 -13.01
N ASN A 20 5.62 -16.70 -14.17
CA ASN A 20 4.41 -17.29 -14.74
C ASN A 20 4.01 -18.59 -14.03
N ALA A 21 2.71 -18.78 -13.82
CA ALA A 21 2.11 -19.98 -13.23
C ALA A 21 0.77 -20.29 -13.91
N THR A 22 0.15 -21.44 -13.57
CA THR A 22 -1.09 -21.90 -14.22
C THR A 22 -2.28 -20.96 -14.00
N PHE A 23 -2.38 -20.35 -12.82
CA PHE A 23 -3.47 -19.41 -12.49
C PHE A 23 -3.26 -18.01 -13.08
N GLY A 24 -2.01 -17.65 -13.39
CA GLY A 24 -1.63 -16.31 -13.83
C GLY A 24 -0.15 -16.02 -13.56
N THR A 25 0.20 -14.74 -13.61
CA THR A 25 1.56 -14.26 -13.39
C THR A 25 1.70 -13.69 -11.97
N ARG A 26 2.57 -14.31 -11.16
CA ARG A 26 3.05 -13.71 -9.91
C ARG A 26 3.93 -12.52 -10.26
N VAL A 27 3.66 -11.38 -9.65
CA VAL A 27 4.50 -10.18 -9.79
C VAL A 27 5.36 -10.00 -8.56
N ASN A 28 6.47 -9.31 -8.73
CA ASN A 28 7.19 -8.63 -7.68
C ASN A 28 7.32 -7.18 -8.15
N PHE A 29 6.55 -6.28 -7.53
CA PHE A 29 6.68 -4.83 -7.71
C PHE A 29 7.49 -4.30 -6.53
N PRO A 30 8.82 -4.10 -6.66
CA PRO A 30 9.63 -3.60 -5.56
C PRO A 30 9.22 -2.16 -5.27
N VAL A 31 8.88 -1.85 -4.02
CA VAL A 31 8.62 -0.49 -3.54
C VAL A 31 9.89 0.00 -2.86
N LYS A 32 10.51 1.02 -3.44
CA LYS A 32 11.77 1.60 -3.00
C LYS A 32 11.58 2.86 -2.16
N GLY A 33 10.45 3.54 -2.36
CA GLY A 33 10.10 4.76 -1.67
C GLY A 33 8.58 4.86 -1.50
N LEU A 34 8.18 5.47 -0.39
CA LEU A 34 6.82 5.93 -0.12
C LEU A 34 6.94 7.17 0.74
N ASN A 35 6.30 8.25 0.31
CA ASN A 35 6.07 9.43 1.12
C ASN A 35 4.57 9.59 1.30
N LEU A 36 4.08 9.53 2.53
CA LEU A 36 2.70 9.83 2.89
C LEU A 36 2.60 11.25 3.41
N THR A 37 1.59 11.97 2.95
CA THR A 37 1.29 13.35 3.32
C THR A 37 -0.15 13.48 3.79
N ASP A 38 -0.39 14.28 4.82
CA ASP A 38 -1.74 14.61 5.28
C ASP A 38 -2.47 15.55 4.30
N THR A 39 -3.77 15.74 4.50
CA THR A 39 -4.59 16.64 3.67
C THR A 39 -4.19 18.12 3.75
N SER A 40 -3.31 18.49 4.67
CA SER A 40 -2.76 19.84 4.81
C SER A 40 -1.41 20.00 4.07
N GLY A 41 -0.86 18.92 3.51
CA GLY A 41 0.38 18.93 2.75
C GLY A 41 1.64 18.57 3.54
N ASN A 42 1.52 18.17 4.81
CA ASN A 42 2.68 17.83 5.62
C ASN A 42 3.07 16.37 5.40
N LEU A 43 4.38 16.10 5.31
CA LEU A 43 4.90 14.73 5.33
C LEU A 43 4.61 14.10 6.70
N VAL A 44 3.93 12.95 6.70
CA VAL A 44 3.53 12.25 7.93
C VAL A 44 4.22 10.91 8.09
N ALA A 45 4.63 10.26 7.00
CA ALA A 45 5.37 9.03 7.08
C ALA A 45 6.22 8.76 5.84
N THR A 46 7.27 7.99 6.03
CA THR A 46 8.16 7.51 4.96
C THR A 46 8.29 5.98 4.99
N LEU A 47 8.65 5.36 3.88
CA LEU A 47 8.95 3.93 3.85
C LEU A 47 10.15 3.62 4.77
N ALA A 48 9.96 2.73 5.74
CA ALA A 48 11.02 2.40 6.70
C ALA A 48 12.09 1.48 6.09
N ASN A 49 11.67 0.53 5.24
CA ASN A 49 12.54 -0.44 4.57
C ASN A 49 11.98 -0.79 3.20
N PRO A 50 12.83 -1.14 2.20
CA PRO A 50 12.36 -1.67 0.93
C PRO A 50 11.41 -2.85 1.12
N THR A 51 10.35 -2.89 0.33
CA THR A 51 9.36 -3.96 0.33
C THR A 51 8.94 -4.29 -1.11
N ALA A 52 7.97 -5.17 -1.28
CA ALA A 52 7.37 -5.41 -2.58
C ALA A 52 5.88 -5.74 -2.45
N ASP A 53 5.11 -5.37 -3.47
CA ASP A 53 3.87 -6.07 -3.75
C ASP A 53 4.19 -7.37 -4.49
N THR A 54 3.74 -8.48 -3.92
CA THR A 54 3.98 -9.83 -4.44
C THR A 54 2.71 -10.50 -4.93
N GLY A 55 1.71 -9.71 -5.33
CA GLY A 55 0.41 -10.17 -5.79
C GLY A 55 0.42 -11.00 -7.07
N VAL A 56 -0.77 -11.33 -7.57
CA VAL A 56 -0.96 -12.11 -8.81
C VAL A 56 -1.83 -11.35 -9.77
N ILE A 57 -1.43 -11.34 -11.04
CA ILE A 57 -2.31 -10.99 -12.15
C ILE A 57 -2.83 -12.31 -12.72
N ASP A 58 -4.14 -12.56 -12.60
CA ASP A 58 -4.72 -13.80 -13.13
C ASP A 58 -4.80 -13.82 -14.66
N ASN A 59 -5.17 -14.96 -15.23
CA ASN A 59 -5.32 -15.12 -16.68
C ASN A 59 -6.43 -14.24 -17.30
N THR A 60 -7.27 -13.60 -16.50
CA THR A 60 -8.31 -12.63 -16.95
C THR A 60 -7.84 -11.18 -16.87
N GLY A 61 -6.65 -10.93 -16.32
CA GLY A 61 -6.06 -9.60 -16.15
C GLY A 61 -6.40 -8.91 -14.82
N ILE A 62 -7.11 -9.60 -13.92
CA ILE A 62 -7.43 -9.10 -12.58
C ILE A 62 -6.17 -9.19 -11.72
N PHE A 63 -5.84 -8.08 -11.05
CA PHE A 63 -4.74 -8.01 -10.11
C PHE A 63 -5.23 -8.21 -8.68
N PHE A 64 -4.57 -9.12 -7.97
CA PHE A 64 -4.75 -9.42 -6.56
C PHE A 64 -3.49 -8.96 -5.81
N PRO A 65 -3.39 -7.67 -5.45
CA PRO A 65 -2.24 -7.13 -4.73
C PRO A 65 -2.08 -7.78 -3.35
N GLN A 66 -0.82 -7.95 -2.96
CA GLN A 66 -0.43 -8.44 -1.65
C GLN A 66 0.89 -7.78 -1.25
N ALA A 67 0.79 -6.72 -0.44
CA ALA A 67 1.94 -5.93 -0.01
C ALA A 67 1.97 -5.78 1.52
N HIS A 68 3.18 -5.78 2.08
CA HIS A 68 3.39 -5.64 3.52
C HIS A 68 4.44 -4.56 3.83
N PRO A 69 4.17 -3.27 3.55
CA PRO A 69 5.09 -2.20 3.88
C PRO A 69 5.19 -1.97 5.39
N VAL A 70 6.37 -1.52 5.81
CA VAL A 70 6.56 -0.86 7.11
C VAL A 70 6.89 0.59 6.83
N ILE A 71 6.13 1.49 7.41
CA ILE A 71 6.38 2.94 7.35
C ILE A 71 6.93 3.43 8.69
N ARG A 72 7.57 4.58 8.66
CA ARG A 72 8.03 5.33 9.82
C ARG A 72 7.27 6.63 9.89
N TRP A 73 6.60 6.89 11.01
CA TRP A 73 5.90 8.15 11.23
C TRP A 73 6.91 9.28 11.45
N GLU A 74 6.69 10.44 10.86
CA GLU A 74 7.58 11.58 11.03
C GLU A 74 7.50 12.18 12.43
N VAL A 75 6.30 12.17 13.04
CA VAL A 75 6.02 12.85 14.31
C VAL A 75 6.80 12.28 15.50
N ASP A 76 7.02 10.97 15.54
CA ASP A 76 7.64 10.27 16.68
C ASP A 76 8.64 9.20 16.26
N GLN A 77 8.91 9.06 14.95
CA GLN A 77 9.84 8.08 14.37
C GLN A 77 9.49 6.62 14.68
N LYS A 78 8.28 6.34 15.18
CA LYS A 78 7.79 4.99 15.42
C LYS A 78 7.34 4.33 14.12
N LEU A 79 7.26 3.01 14.16
CA LEU A 79 6.92 2.21 12.98
C LEU A 79 5.42 1.96 12.89
N ALA A 80 4.95 1.79 11.67
CA ALA A 80 3.63 1.23 11.37
C ALA A 80 3.80 0.08 10.38
N TYR A 81 3.27 -1.09 10.71
CA TYR A 81 3.10 -2.19 9.78
C TYR A 81 1.78 -2.03 9.03
N LEU A 82 1.80 -2.29 7.74
CA LEU A 82 0.62 -2.30 6.88
C LEU A 82 0.50 -3.68 6.23
N ALA A 83 -0.67 -4.29 6.27
CA ALA A 83 -1.03 -5.44 5.44
C ALA A 83 -2.08 -5.01 4.42
N LEU A 84 -1.65 -4.94 3.16
CA LEU A 84 -2.46 -4.47 2.03
C LEU A 84 -2.88 -5.66 1.17
N ASN A 85 -4.19 -5.86 1.06
CA ASN A 85 -4.78 -6.89 0.20
C ASN A 85 -5.96 -6.30 -0.56
N GLY A 86 -6.15 -6.67 -1.81
CA GLY A 86 -7.26 -6.14 -2.59
C GLY A 86 -7.50 -6.85 -3.89
N VAL A 87 -8.25 -6.15 -4.75
CA VAL A 87 -8.55 -6.58 -6.11
C VAL A 87 -8.61 -5.34 -6.99
N GLY A 88 -8.04 -5.43 -8.18
CA GLY A 88 -8.19 -4.39 -9.20
C GLY A 88 -7.85 -4.91 -10.59
N MET A 89 -7.63 -4.00 -11.53
CA MET A 89 -7.42 -4.33 -12.94
C MET A 89 -6.14 -3.71 -13.45
N THR A 90 -5.32 -4.54 -14.09
CA THR A 90 -4.14 -4.04 -14.79
C THR A 90 -4.52 -3.42 -16.15
N TRP A 91 -3.75 -2.41 -16.60
CA TRP A 91 -3.77 -1.85 -17.97
C TRP A 91 -4.99 -1.00 -18.40
N VAL A 92 -5.81 -0.53 -17.47
CA VAL A 92 -6.85 0.48 -17.76
C VAL A 92 -6.36 1.86 -17.30
N LEU A 93 -6.38 2.87 -18.16
CA LEU A 93 -5.84 4.22 -17.89
C LEU A 93 -6.48 4.97 -16.69
N THR A 94 -7.50 4.40 -16.04
CA THR A 94 -8.25 4.98 -14.92
C THR A 94 -8.13 4.14 -13.65
N MET A 95 -6.98 3.48 -13.42
CA MET A 95 -6.75 2.55 -12.31
C MET A 95 -7.28 3.08 -10.97
N THR A 96 -8.12 2.27 -10.34
CA THR A 96 -8.40 2.33 -8.91
C THR A 96 -8.25 0.91 -8.38
N HIS A 97 -7.20 0.66 -7.59
CA HIS A 97 -7.03 -0.61 -6.86
C HIS A 97 -7.48 -0.39 -5.42
N PRO A 98 -8.77 -0.54 -5.09
CA PRO A 98 -9.19 -0.52 -3.72
C PRO A 98 -8.54 -1.72 -3.01
N MET A 99 -7.69 -1.40 -2.04
CA MET A 99 -7.07 -2.36 -1.15
C MET A 99 -7.55 -2.11 0.25
N TYR A 100 -7.95 -3.17 0.95
CA TYR A 100 -8.07 -3.13 2.39
C TYR A 100 -6.67 -3.03 3.00
N SER A 101 -6.53 -2.15 4.00
CA SER A 101 -5.31 -1.98 4.78
C SER A 101 -5.60 -2.29 6.24
N HIS A 102 -4.92 -3.30 6.77
CA HIS A 102 -4.77 -3.48 8.22
C HIS A 102 -3.50 -2.78 8.68
N LEU A 103 -3.60 -1.96 9.73
CA LEU A 103 -2.51 -1.13 10.24
C LEU A 103 -2.20 -1.47 11.69
N GLU A 104 -0.92 -1.62 12.01
CA GLU A 104 -0.43 -1.81 13.37
C GLU A 104 0.66 -0.79 13.69
N THR A 105 0.49 0.00 14.75
CA THR A 105 1.46 0.99 15.20
C THR A 105 1.43 1.19 16.71
N ASP A 106 2.58 1.52 17.29
CA ASP A 106 2.73 1.95 18.68
C ASP A 106 2.85 3.49 18.83
N SER A 107 2.65 4.25 17.74
CA SER A 107 2.58 5.72 17.76
C SER A 107 1.40 6.18 18.60
N GLU A 108 1.63 7.09 19.55
CA GLU A 108 0.54 7.65 20.37
C GLU A 108 -0.38 8.52 19.50
N THR A 109 0.21 9.35 18.64
CA THR A 109 -0.48 10.24 17.69
C THR A 109 -1.41 9.48 16.76
N TYR A 110 -0.95 8.34 16.22
CA TYR A 110 -1.69 7.54 15.24
C TYR A 110 -2.30 6.26 15.80
N SER A 111 -2.28 6.06 17.12
CA SER A 111 -2.76 4.85 17.81
C SER A 111 -4.20 4.48 17.47
N SER A 112 -5.04 5.49 17.21
CA SER A 112 -6.45 5.28 16.84
C SER A 112 -6.61 4.50 15.52
N LEU A 113 -5.59 4.53 14.64
CA LEU A 113 -5.63 3.83 13.34
C LEU A 113 -5.59 2.30 13.48
N ASN A 114 -5.07 1.76 14.58
CA ASN A 114 -5.08 0.32 14.88
C ASN A 114 -6.50 -0.29 14.88
N GLY A 115 -7.52 0.52 15.17
CA GLY A 115 -8.92 0.09 15.25
C GLY A 115 -9.81 0.57 14.11
N ARG A 116 -9.23 1.12 13.03
CA ARG A 116 -10.00 1.71 11.91
C ARG A 116 -10.10 0.75 10.73
N PHE A 117 -11.20 0.86 10.00
CA PHE A 117 -11.34 0.24 8.68
C PHE A 117 -10.71 1.15 7.63
N ILE A 118 -9.55 0.76 7.11
CA ILE A 118 -8.75 1.59 6.20
C ILE A 118 -8.80 1.00 4.79
N VAL A 119 -8.99 1.87 3.81
CA VAL A 119 -8.91 1.54 2.38
C VAL A 119 -7.82 2.40 1.76
N ALA A 120 -6.92 1.76 1.02
CA ALA A 120 -5.97 2.42 0.13
C ALA A 120 -6.49 2.32 -1.30
N ASN A 121 -6.28 3.36 -2.09
CA ASN A 121 -6.57 3.35 -3.52
C ASN A 121 -5.27 3.70 -4.25
N ILE A 122 -4.69 2.72 -4.95
CA ILE A 122 -3.38 2.80 -5.61
C ILE A 122 -3.54 2.66 -7.12
#